data_AF-A0A0G1R9G3-F1
#
_entry.id   AF-A0A0G1R9G3-F1
#
_cell.length_a   1.000
_cell.length_b   1.000
_cell.length_c   1.000
_cell.angle_alpha   90.00
_cell.angle_beta   90.00
_cell.angle_gamma   90.00
#
_symmetry.space_group_name_H-M   'P 1'
#
loop_
_entity.id
_entity.type
_entity.pdbx_description
1 polymer ?
#
loop_
_entity_poly.entity_id
_entity_poly.type
_entity_poly.pdbx_seq_one_letter_code
_entity_poly.pdbx_strand_id
1 'polypeptide(L)'
;MTDNPYGMFREGFRGSRQERGYWYQVDYLLTNIGKTAESIGLLPTDLVHIGGISIFFRGLEVFGASAVNNSRGTEDLDIVSWRPGSFDQLAAEMKARGIIEDIQKRPAPGLKDKFSYDITLPTGNNVGVNNVVPIDLYTGHNSIRFNDRVMTPDAIIIDPPDVLGSLQRERGLVVVPSVRDTLAVKLDIVDSSGVGLREKDEIDILWMLGIISRSGLSFEPILRSIIDNANRLWGFDRSLLRLGALENLFSEAEKKTVINRVSKELARDALRTVRDMKKRFVDAVG
;
A
#
# COMPACT_ATOMS: atom_id res chain seq x y z
N MET A 1 23.99 12.29 -18.23
CA MET A 1 22.63 12.09 -17.70
C MET A 1 22.81 11.29 -16.43
N THR A 2 22.55 11.87 -15.26
CA THR A 2 22.60 11.12 -14.00
C THR A 2 21.47 10.11 -14.05
N ASP A 3 21.79 8.82 -14.04
CA ASP A 3 20.81 7.73 -13.89
C ASP A 3 19.98 8.06 -12.67
N ASN A 4 18.79 8.63 -12.88
CA ASN A 4 17.91 9.02 -11.81
C ASN A 4 17.31 7.71 -11.29
N PRO A 5 17.75 7.23 -10.11
CA PRO A 5 17.29 5.96 -9.57
C PRO A 5 15.87 6.10 -9.02
N TYR A 6 15.10 7.13 -9.40
CA TYR A 6 13.75 7.37 -8.91
C TYR A 6 12.70 7.15 -10.00
N GLY A 7 13.09 7.09 -11.30
CA GLY A 7 12.24 6.62 -12.41
C GLY A 7 12.17 5.08 -12.56
N MET A 8 12.61 4.36 -11.52
CA MET A 8 13.03 2.96 -11.52
C MET A 8 12.19 2.01 -12.39
N PHE A 9 10.88 1.99 -12.19
CA PHE A 9 9.99 1.03 -12.86
C PHE A 9 9.03 1.67 -13.87
N ARG A 10 9.33 2.91 -14.30
CA ARG A 10 8.37 3.79 -14.97
C ARG A 10 8.59 3.96 -16.46
N GLU A 11 9.81 3.75 -16.97
CA GLU A 11 10.15 3.95 -18.39
C GLU A 11 9.46 2.94 -19.34
N GLY A 12 8.75 1.95 -18.79
CA GLY A 12 7.98 0.96 -19.55
C GLY A 12 6.50 0.87 -19.24
N PHE A 13 5.98 1.72 -18.37
CA PHE A 13 4.59 1.64 -17.97
C PHE A 13 3.69 2.17 -19.10
N ARG A 14 2.79 1.31 -19.60
CA ARG A 14 1.79 1.70 -20.61
C ARG A 14 0.51 2.27 -20.01
N GLY A 15 0.32 2.19 -18.69
CA GLY A 15 -0.83 2.81 -18.05
C GLY A 15 -0.75 4.33 -18.12
N SER A 16 -1.91 4.97 -18.32
CA SER A 16 -2.03 6.41 -18.27
C SER A 16 -1.50 6.92 -16.92
N ARG A 17 -0.61 7.92 -16.95
CA ARG A 17 -0.29 8.67 -15.72
C ARG A 17 -1.60 9.11 -15.09
N GLN A 18 -1.75 8.90 -13.78
CA GLN A 18 -2.84 9.54 -13.06
C GLN A 18 -2.86 11.02 -13.43
N GLU A 19 -4.03 11.50 -13.84
CA GLU A 19 -4.20 12.91 -14.14
C GLU A 19 -3.85 13.71 -12.89
N ARG A 20 -3.03 14.76 -13.04
CA ARG A 20 -2.63 15.60 -11.90
C ARG A 20 -3.83 16.14 -11.14
N GLY A 21 -4.93 16.42 -11.86
CA GLY A 21 -6.20 16.81 -11.26
C GLY A 21 -6.65 15.82 -10.20
N TYR A 22 -6.70 14.52 -10.53
CA TYR A 22 -7.10 13.45 -9.63
C TYR A 22 -6.18 13.35 -8.39
N TRP A 23 -4.87 13.46 -8.60
CA TRP A 23 -3.90 13.46 -7.48
C TRP A 23 -4.23 14.54 -6.45
N TYR A 24 -4.49 15.77 -6.89
CA TYR A 24 -4.83 16.87 -5.99
C TYR A 24 -6.12 16.63 -5.20
N GLN A 25 -7.07 15.86 -5.74
CA GLN A 25 -8.31 15.51 -5.04
C GLN A 25 -8.02 14.55 -3.88
N VAL A 26 -7.26 13.50 -4.16
CA VAL A 26 -6.82 12.52 -3.15
C VAL A 26 -5.97 13.22 -2.08
N ASP A 27 -5.06 14.10 -2.50
CA ASP A 27 -4.20 14.88 -1.64
C ASP A 27 -4.99 15.81 -0.69
N TYR A 28 -5.97 16.52 -1.25
CA TYR A 28 -6.91 17.37 -0.52
C TYR A 28 -7.71 16.53 0.48
N LEU A 29 -8.26 15.39 0.06
CA LEU A 29 -9.06 14.53 0.92
C LEU A 29 -8.23 13.98 2.08
N LEU A 30 -7.02 13.47 1.82
CA LEU A 30 -6.12 12.94 2.85
C LEU A 30 -5.72 14.00 3.89
N THR A 31 -5.40 15.21 3.43
CA THR A 31 -5.09 16.34 4.31
C THR A 31 -6.25 16.66 5.24
N ASN A 32 -7.48 16.59 4.74
CA ASN A 32 -8.66 16.86 5.55
C ASN A 32 -9.07 15.68 6.43
N ILE A 33 -8.83 14.44 6.00
CA ILE A 33 -8.99 13.24 6.85
C ILE A 33 -8.11 13.38 8.08
N GLY A 34 -6.80 13.64 7.89
CA GLY A 34 -5.86 13.70 9.02
C GLY A 34 -6.17 14.84 10.00
N LYS A 35 -6.49 16.05 9.49
CA LYS A 35 -6.88 17.19 10.34
C LYS A 35 -8.20 16.95 11.06
N THR A 36 -9.17 16.34 10.40
CA THR A 36 -10.47 16.06 11.01
C THR A 36 -10.34 14.98 12.07
N ALA A 37 -9.60 13.91 11.79
CA ALA A 37 -9.31 12.82 12.71
C ALA A 37 -8.68 13.34 14.01
N GLU A 38 -7.66 14.21 13.90
CA GLU A 38 -7.02 14.85 15.05
C GLU A 38 -8.03 15.69 15.85
N SER A 39 -8.86 16.50 15.17
CA SER A 39 -9.81 17.39 15.84
C SER A 39 -10.94 16.67 16.59
N ILE A 40 -11.30 15.45 16.19
CA ILE A 40 -12.32 14.63 16.88
C ILE A 40 -11.68 13.60 17.83
N GLY A 41 -10.36 13.67 18.04
CA GLY A 41 -9.64 12.82 18.99
C GLY A 41 -9.52 11.36 18.56
N LEU A 42 -9.42 11.08 17.26
CA LEU A 42 -9.05 9.74 16.79
C LEU A 42 -7.59 9.46 17.13
N LEU A 43 -7.33 8.21 17.54
CA LEU A 43 -6.00 7.72 17.82
C LEU A 43 -5.29 7.28 16.53
N PRO A 44 -3.95 7.18 16.51
CA PRO A 44 -3.23 6.68 15.35
C PRO A 44 -3.70 5.32 14.83
N THR A 45 -4.12 4.43 15.72
CA THR A 45 -4.67 3.12 15.39
C THR A 45 -6.13 3.17 14.95
N ASP A 46 -6.83 4.30 15.03
CA ASP A 46 -8.22 4.36 14.57
C ASP A 46 -8.31 4.42 13.04
N LEU A 47 -7.27 4.90 12.35
CA LEU A 47 -7.23 5.08 10.90
C LEU A 47 -5.81 4.88 10.35
N VAL A 48 -5.53 3.68 9.82
CA VAL A 48 -4.25 3.38 9.17
C VAL A 48 -4.46 3.25 7.67
N HIS A 49 -3.82 4.13 6.90
CA HIS A 49 -3.85 4.11 5.45
C HIS A 49 -2.93 3.02 4.91
N ILE A 50 -3.48 2.09 4.13
CA ILE A 50 -2.73 0.99 3.49
C ILE A 50 -2.75 1.14 1.96
N GLY A 51 -2.32 0.12 1.23
CA GLY A 51 -2.46 0.10 -0.24
C GLY A 51 -1.57 1.14 -0.94
N GLY A 52 -2.03 1.64 -2.10
CA GLY A 52 -1.23 2.51 -2.96
C GLY A 52 -0.79 3.81 -2.29
N ILE A 53 -1.62 4.37 -1.41
CA ILE A 53 -1.29 5.63 -0.73
C ILE A 53 -0.18 5.46 0.31
N SER A 54 -0.15 4.33 1.02
CA SER A 54 0.92 4.04 1.98
C SER A 54 2.29 3.98 1.30
N ILE A 55 2.35 3.33 0.13
CA ILE A 55 3.55 3.24 -0.72
C ILE A 55 3.98 4.63 -1.18
N PHE A 56 3.03 5.46 -1.61
CA PHE A 56 3.31 6.82 -2.01
C PHE A 56 3.94 7.63 -0.87
N PHE A 57 3.37 7.58 0.34
CA PHE A 57 3.92 8.30 1.48
C PHE A 57 5.31 7.79 1.89
N ARG A 58 5.54 6.46 1.85
CA ARG A 58 6.90 5.92 2.02
C ARG A 58 7.86 6.39 0.94
N GLY A 59 7.39 6.48 -0.29
CA GLY A 59 8.13 7.10 -1.39
C GLY A 59 8.48 8.56 -1.09
N LEU A 60 7.54 9.36 -0.56
CA LEU A 60 7.80 10.75 -0.18
C LEU A 60 8.83 10.89 0.92
N GLU A 61 8.78 10.05 1.97
CA GLU A 61 9.80 10.08 3.04
C GLU A 61 11.20 9.79 2.51
N VAL A 62 11.30 8.81 1.60
CA VAL A 62 12.59 8.30 1.13
C VAL A 62 13.16 9.08 -0.06
N PHE A 63 12.29 9.55 -0.95
CA PHE A 63 12.67 10.21 -2.20
C PHE A 63 12.29 11.71 -2.26
N GLY A 64 11.63 12.23 -1.23
CA GLY A 64 11.14 13.61 -1.19
C GLY A 64 10.15 13.91 -2.32
N ALA A 65 10.14 15.16 -2.78
CA ALA A 65 9.26 15.65 -3.85
C ALA A 65 9.37 14.87 -5.16
N SER A 66 10.48 14.14 -5.39
CA SER A 66 10.64 13.31 -6.58
C SER A 66 9.65 12.14 -6.61
N ALA A 67 9.11 11.69 -5.47
CA ALA A 67 8.10 10.63 -5.41
C ALA A 67 6.80 11.02 -6.12
N VAL A 68 6.40 12.29 -6.12
CA VAL A 68 5.19 12.78 -6.80
C VAL A 68 5.23 12.46 -8.29
N ASN A 69 6.38 12.71 -8.91
CA ASN A 69 6.55 12.47 -10.34
C ASN A 69 6.86 11.01 -10.66
N ASN A 70 7.09 10.14 -9.68
CA ASN A 70 7.50 8.75 -9.92
C ASN A 70 6.46 7.73 -9.42
N SER A 71 5.56 8.14 -8.55
CA SER A 71 4.36 7.39 -8.20
C SER A 71 3.49 7.17 -9.42
N ARG A 72 2.86 6.00 -9.51
CA ARG A 72 1.80 5.77 -10.51
C ARG A 72 0.49 6.51 -10.17
N GLY A 73 0.38 7.03 -8.94
CA GLY A 73 -0.87 7.56 -8.40
C GLY A 73 -1.77 6.49 -7.80
N THR A 74 -2.82 6.90 -7.11
CA THR A 74 -3.84 5.98 -6.54
C THR A 74 -5.24 6.54 -6.77
N GLU A 75 -6.14 5.71 -7.26
CA GLU A 75 -7.53 6.06 -7.57
C GLU A 75 -8.49 5.75 -6.44
N ASP A 76 -7.98 5.16 -5.37
CA ASP A 76 -8.70 4.70 -4.22
C ASP A 76 -7.86 4.93 -2.96
N LEU A 77 -8.55 5.02 -1.83
CA LEU A 77 -7.94 4.97 -0.51
C LEU A 77 -8.30 3.65 0.16
N ASP A 78 -7.29 2.89 0.57
CA ASP A 78 -7.49 1.73 1.43
C ASP A 78 -7.20 2.15 2.89
N ILE A 79 -8.14 1.88 3.80
CA ILE A 79 -8.04 2.26 5.21
C ILE A 79 -8.35 1.04 6.09
N VAL A 80 -7.54 0.85 7.12
CA VAL A 80 -7.78 -0.11 8.20
C VAL A 80 -8.16 0.65 9.46
N SER A 81 -9.21 0.21 10.15
CA SER A 81 -9.69 0.84 11.38
C SER A 81 -10.07 -0.17 12.44
N TRP A 82 -9.40 -0.12 13.60
CA TRP A 82 -9.71 -1.00 14.73
C TRP A 82 -10.79 -0.46 15.66
N ARG A 83 -11.35 0.71 15.34
CA ARG A 83 -12.45 1.33 16.07
C ARG A 83 -13.67 1.40 15.18
N PRO A 84 -14.60 0.42 15.28
CA PRO A 84 -15.81 0.42 14.48
C PRO A 84 -16.57 1.74 14.58
N GLY A 85 -17.01 2.27 13.44
CA GLY A 85 -17.72 3.54 13.34
C GLY A 85 -16.84 4.79 13.37
N SER A 86 -15.52 4.69 13.61
CA SER A 86 -14.63 5.87 13.61
C SER A 86 -14.60 6.58 12.25
N PHE A 87 -14.62 5.84 11.15
CA PHE A 87 -14.69 6.43 9.81
C PHE A 87 -16.04 7.08 9.53
N ASP A 88 -17.15 6.51 10.03
CA ASP A 88 -18.48 7.13 9.90
C ASP A 88 -18.53 8.47 10.69
N GLN A 89 -17.96 8.49 11.90
CA GLN A 89 -17.82 9.70 12.71
C GLN A 89 -16.95 10.76 12.01
N LEU A 90 -15.80 10.34 11.46
CA LEU A 90 -14.92 11.20 10.67
C LEU A 90 -15.67 11.83 9.49
N ALA A 91 -16.35 11.00 8.70
CA ALA A 91 -17.08 11.46 7.53
C ALA A 91 -18.22 12.43 7.87
N ALA A 92 -18.95 12.17 8.95
CA ALA A 92 -19.99 13.06 9.44
C ALA A 92 -19.43 14.45 9.80
N GLU A 93 -18.28 14.48 10.48
CA GLU A 93 -17.60 15.74 10.82
C GLU A 93 -17.08 16.45 9.56
N MET A 94 -16.50 15.73 8.61
CA MET A 94 -16.05 16.31 7.34
C MET A 94 -17.22 16.92 6.55
N LYS A 95 -18.38 16.27 6.56
CA LYS A 95 -19.60 16.78 5.93
C LYS A 95 -20.11 18.03 6.65
N ALA A 96 -20.13 18.04 7.98
CA ALA A 96 -20.53 19.19 8.78
C ALA A 96 -19.65 20.44 8.53
N ARG A 97 -18.37 20.23 8.23
CA ARG A 97 -17.41 21.29 7.87
C ARG A 97 -17.46 21.73 6.41
N GLY A 98 -18.31 21.11 5.58
CA GLY A 98 -18.37 21.38 4.14
C GLY A 98 -17.12 20.92 3.36
N ILE A 99 -16.32 20.02 3.95
CA ILE A 99 -15.13 19.46 3.29
C ILE A 99 -15.55 18.47 2.20
N ILE A 100 -16.63 17.71 2.47
CA ILE A 100 -17.26 16.78 1.54
C ILE A 100 -18.72 17.17 1.35
N GLU A 101 -19.26 16.99 0.15
CA GLU A 101 -20.67 17.25 -0.17
C GLU A 101 -21.53 16.05 0.22
N ASP A 102 -21.08 14.85 -0.13
CA ASP A 102 -21.85 13.63 0.08
C ASP A 102 -20.98 12.41 0.37
N ILE A 103 -21.61 11.37 0.92
CA ILE A 103 -21.00 10.08 1.23
C ILE A 103 -21.99 8.95 1.01
N GLN A 104 -21.59 7.95 0.23
CA GLN A 104 -22.36 6.72 0.05
C GLN A 104 -21.59 5.54 0.60
N LYS A 105 -22.15 4.87 1.62
CA LYS A 105 -21.57 3.67 2.23
C LYS A 105 -22.25 2.41 1.68
N ARG A 106 -21.47 1.42 1.27
CA ARG A 106 -21.95 0.12 0.81
C ARG A 106 -21.16 -1.02 1.47
N PRO A 107 -21.81 -2.09 1.96
CA PRO A 107 -21.09 -3.27 2.40
C PRO A 107 -20.45 -3.96 1.19
N ALA A 108 -19.23 -4.46 1.34
CA ALA A 108 -18.58 -5.24 0.30
C ALA A 108 -19.20 -6.66 0.23
N PRO A 109 -19.66 -7.12 -0.93
CA PRO A 109 -20.25 -8.46 -1.06
C PRO A 109 -19.29 -9.55 -0.59
N GLY A 110 -19.74 -10.40 0.34
CA GLY A 110 -18.97 -11.54 0.84
C GLY A 110 -17.86 -11.20 1.86
N LEU A 111 -17.66 -9.93 2.21
CA LEU A 111 -16.63 -9.49 3.16
C LEU A 111 -17.28 -8.72 4.31
N LYS A 112 -17.53 -9.42 5.44
CA LYS A 112 -18.24 -8.86 6.62
C LYS A 112 -17.57 -7.61 7.20
N ASP A 113 -16.26 -7.54 7.10
CA ASP A 113 -15.41 -6.52 7.74
C ASP A 113 -14.94 -5.47 6.73
N LYS A 114 -15.53 -5.42 5.53
CA LYS A 114 -15.17 -4.45 4.48
C LYS A 114 -16.38 -3.62 4.06
N PHE A 115 -16.19 -2.31 4.03
CA PHE A 115 -17.12 -1.33 3.48
C PHE A 115 -16.44 -0.55 2.35
N SER A 116 -17.20 -0.22 1.32
CA SER A 116 -16.77 0.72 0.30
C SER A 116 -17.56 2.02 0.47
N TYR A 117 -16.86 3.13 0.45
CA TYR A 117 -17.42 4.47 0.51
C TYR A 117 -17.12 5.21 -0.78
N ASP A 118 -18.09 5.95 -1.29
CA ASP A 118 -17.86 6.98 -2.30
C ASP A 118 -17.98 8.35 -1.65
N ILE A 119 -16.89 9.11 -1.63
CA ILE A 119 -16.84 10.46 -1.07
C ILE A 119 -16.94 11.48 -2.20
N THR A 120 -18.01 12.29 -2.18
CA THR A 120 -18.21 13.37 -3.15
C THR A 120 -17.59 14.66 -2.61
N LEU A 121 -16.64 15.22 -3.35
CA LEU A 121 -15.95 16.46 -3.03
C LEU A 121 -16.66 17.69 -3.65
N PRO A 122 -16.52 18.88 -3.02
CA PRO A 122 -17.05 20.12 -3.57
C PRO A 122 -16.58 20.45 -4.98
N THR A 123 -17.53 20.73 -5.88
CA THR A 123 -17.25 21.03 -7.30
C THR A 123 -16.43 22.31 -7.52
N GLY A 124 -16.47 23.26 -6.57
CA GLY A 124 -15.77 24.55 -6.65
C GLY A 124 -14.24 24.51 -6.48
N ASN A 125 -13.67 23.36 -6.07
CA ASN A 125 -12.26 23.29 -5.66
C ASN A 125 -11.27 22.90 -6.81
N ASN A 126 -11.62 23.14 -8.08
CA ASN A 126 -10.80 22.75 -9.25
C ASN A 126 -10.44 21.24 -9.29
N VAL A 127 -11.38 20.42 -8.82
CA VAL A 127 -11.22 19.00 -8.53
C VAL A 127 -11.60 18.18 -9.78
N GLY A 128 -10.87 18.33 -10.90
CA GLY A 128 -10.98 17.43 -12.08
C GLY A 128 -12.40 17.19 -12.64
N VAL A 129 -12.55 16.18 -13.50
CA VAL A 129 -13.86 15.79 -14.11
C VAL A 129 -14.67 14.85 -13.20
N ASN A 130 -13.99 14.13 -12.31
CA ASN A 130 -14.60 13.19 -11.37
C ASN A 130 -14.39 13.70 -9.94
N ASN A 131 -15.42 14.16 -9.26
CA ASN A 131 -15.33 14.66 -7.88
C ASN A 131 -15.58 13.57 -6.83
N VAL A 132 -15.61 12.29 -7.23
CA VAL A 132 -15.84 11.16 -6.33
C VAL A 132 -14.54 10.42 -6.07
N VAL A 133 -14.19 10.24 -4.79
CA VAL A 133 -13.03 9.45 -4.35
C VAL A 133 -13.54 8.19 -3.65
N PRO A 134 -13.26 6.99 -4.19
CA PRO A 134 -13.62 5.73 -3.54
C PRO A 134 -12.67 5.41 -2.39
N ILE A 135 -13.22 4.84 -1.33
CA ILE A 135 -12.49 4.41 -0.13
C ILE A 135 -12.93 2.99 0.24
N ASP A 136 -11.97 2.09 0.33
CA ASP A 136 -12.16 0.76 0.88
C ASP A 136 -11.74 0.76 2.36
N LEU A 137 -12.72 0.61 3.25
CA LEU A 137 -12.52 0.52 4.69
C LEU A 137 -12.60 -0.93 5.15
N TYR A 138 -11.53 -1.40 5.79
CA TYR A 138 -11.49 -2.66 6.52
C TYR A 138 -11.59 -2.34 8.02
N THR A 139 -12.55 -2.93 8.73
CA THR A 139 -12.81 -2.58 10.14
C THR A 139 -13.07 -3.78 11.02
N GLY A 140 -12.55 -3.75 12.25
CA GLY A 140 -12.75 -4.82 13.23
C GLY A 140 -12.12 -4.48 14.59
N HIS A 141 -12.72 -4.92 15.70
CA HIS A 141 -12.34 -4.44 17.05
C HIS A 141 -10.90 -4.78 17.48
N ASN A 142 -10.48 -6.04 17.35
CA ASN A 142 -9.19 -6.52 17.86
C ASN A 142 -8.28 -7.03 16.75
N SER A 143 -8.87 -7.41 15.63
CA SER A 143 -8.18 -8.01 14.52
C SER A 143 -8.96 -7.83 13.24
N ILE A 144 -8.26 -7.65 12.13
CA ILE A 144 -8.83 -7.53 10.80
C ILE A 144 -8.20 -8.57 9.91
N ARG A 145 -9.02 -9.37 9.22
CA ARG A 145 -8.52 -10.28 8.19
C ARG A 145 -8.37 -9.49 6.89
N PHE A 146 -7.15 -9.41 6.39
CA PHE A 146 -6.83 -8.75 5.14
C PHE A 146 -5.97 -9.70 4.31
N ASN A 147 -6.45 -10.09 3.13
CA ASN A 147 -5.87 -11.16 2.32
C ASN A 147 -5.62 -12.42 3.17
N ASP A 148 -4.38 -12.91 3.16
CA ASP A 148 -3.93 -14.13 3.83
C ASP A 148 -3.40 -13.89 5.25
N ARG A 149 -3.70 -12.73 5.86
CA ARG A 149 -3.22 -12.36 7.20
C ARG A 149 -4.27 -11.79 8.12
N VAL A 150 -3.93 -11.80 9.41
CA VAL A 150 -4.66 -11.15 10.49
C VAL A 150 -3.82 -9.98 10.99
N MET A 151 -4.34 -8.77 10.87
CA MET A 151 -3.72 -7.52 11.34
C MET A 151 -4.28 -7.13 12.71
N THR A 152 -3.46 -6.51 13.56
CA THR A 152 -3.84 -6.05 14.91
C THR A 152 -3.45 -4.58 15.11
N PRO A 153 -4.00 -3.87 16.10
CA PRO A 153 -3.63 -2.47 16.36
C PRO A 153 -2.14 -2.30 16.67
N ASP A 154 -1.54 -3.27 17.36
CA ASP A 154 -0.15 -3.22 17.81
C ASP A 154 0.86 -3.63 16.74
N ALA A 155 0.40 -4.35 15.71
CA ALA A 155 1.21 -4.78 14.58
C ALA A 155 0.33 -5.07 13.36
N ILE A 156 0.67 -4.43 12.23
CA ILE A 156 0.07 -4.81 10.93
C ILE A 156 0.60 -6.19 10.55
N ILE A 157 1.93 -6.35 10.57
CA ILE A 157 2.62 -7.62 10.30
C ILE A 157 3.83 -7.79 11.23
N ILE A 158 4.82 -6.90 11.12
CA ILE A 158 6.09 -6.96 11.84
C ILE A 158 6.17 -5.80 12.83
N ASP A 159 5.67 -4.64 12.43
CA ASP A 159 5.87 -3.37 13.11
C ASP A 159 4.54 -2.70 13.46
N PRO A 160 4.54 -1.84 14.50
CA PRO A 160 3.42 -0.94 14.70
C PRO A 160 3.27 0.03 13.50
N PRO A 161 2.07 0.58 13.27
CA PRO A 161 1.88 1.65 12.29
C PRO A 161 2.69 2.90 12.67
N ASP A 162 3.25 3.57 11.66
CA ASP A 162 4.02 4.81 11.85
C ASP A 162 3.15 6.04 11.61
N VAL A 163 3.28 7.02 12.51
CA VAL A 163 2.79 8.38 12.28
C VAL A 163 3.85 9.15 11.51
N LEU A 164 3.50 9.64 10.32
CA LEU A 164 4.46 10.33 9.46
C LEU A 164 4.62 11.80 9.90
N GLY A 165 5.46 12.02 10.92
CA GLY A 165 5.64 13.33 11.55
C GLY A 165 6.11 14.45 10.61
N SER A 166 6.84 14.11 9.53
CA SER A 166 7.27 15.06 8.49
C SER A 166 6.09 15.66 7.72
N LEU A 167 4.96 14.96 7.67
CA LEU A 167 3.73 15.36 6.97
C LEU A 167 2.65 15.88 7.94
N GLN A 168 2.80 15.62 9.23
CA GLN A 168 1.77 15.87 10.24
C GLN A 168 1.40 17.36 10.36
N ARG A 169 2.37 18.28 10.26
CA ARG A 169 2.10 19.72 10.34
C ARG A 169 1.19 20.23 9.22
N GLU A 170 1.29 19.63 8.04
CA GLU A 170 0.53 20.05 6.86
C GLU A 170 -0.80 19.31 6.75
N ARG A 171 -0.81 18.03 7.17
CA ARG A 171 -1.86 17.05 6.85
C ARG A 171 -2.62 16.50 8.06
N GLY A 172 -2.22 16.85 9.28
CA GLY A 172 -2.77 16.26 10.51
C GLY A 172 -2.34 14.80 10.67
N LEU A 173 -3.19 13.98 11.30
CA LEU A 173 -2.90 12.58 11.57
C LEU A 173 -2.78 11.76 10.28
N VAL A 174 -1.55 11.40 9.89
CA VAL A 174 -1.27 10.48 8.78
C VAL A 174 -0.55 9.26 9.32
N VAL A 175 -1.24 8.11 9.30
CA VAL A 175 -0.71 6.84 9.81
C VAL A 175 -0.68 5.81 8.70
N VAL A 176 0.46 5.15 8.52
CA VAL A 176 0.68 4.11 7.50
C VAL A 176 1.45 2.94 8.12
N PRO A 177 1.37 1.72 7.55
CA PRO A 177 2.23 0.61 7.95
C PRO A 177 3.71 0.96 7.77
N SER A 178 4.60 0.34 8.55
CA SER A 178 6.06 0.44 8.37
C SER A 178 6.47 0.15 6.91
N VAL A 179 7.68 0.57 6.49
CA VAL A 179 8.18 0.24 5.15
C VAL A 179 8.15 -1.29 4.91
N ARG A 180 8.48 -2.08 5.93
CA ARG A 180 8.48 -3.55 5.87
C ARG A 180 7.06 -4.09 5.70
N ASP A 181 6.13 -3.58 6.51
CA ASP A 181 4.75 -4.04 6.50
C ASP A 181 4.01 -3.60 5.24
N THR A 182 4.31 -2.42 4.72
CA THR A 182 3.78 -1.93 3.44
C THR A 182 4.14 -2.89 2.30
N LEU A 183 5.40 -3.34 2.23
CA LEU A 183 5.81 -4.33 1.24
C LEU A 183 5.11 -5.66 1.50
N ALA A 184 5.11 -6.14 2.74
CA ALA A 184 4.56 -7.45 3.05
C ALA A 184 3.05 -7.55 2.75
N VAL A 185 2.27 -6.48 3.00
CA VAL A 185 0.86 -6.37 2.57
C VAL A 185 0.71 -6.52 1.05
N LYS A 186 1.62 -5.94 0.27
CA LYS A 186 1.60 -6.06 -1.20
C LYS A 186 2.07 -7.42 -1.71
N LEU A 187 2.93 -8.12 -0.97
CA LEU A 187 3.40 -9.43 -1.38
C LEU A 187 2.35 -10.53 -1.13
N ASP A 188 1.39 -10.33 -0.22
CA ASP A 188 0.32 -11.30 0.01
C ASP A 188 -0.61 -11.50 -1.18
N ILE A 189 -0.68 -10.52 -2.09
CA ILE A 189 -1.56 -10.64 -3.23
C ILE A 189 -0.94 -11.39 -4.41
N VAL A 190 0.36 -11.71 -4.35
CA VAL A 190 1.13 -12.27 -5.47
C VAL A 190 0.67 -13.68 -5.85
N ASP A 191 0.24 -14.49 -4.89
CA ASP A 191 -0.31 -15.84 -5.11
C ASP A 191 -1.83 -15.92 -4.95
N SER A 192 -2.48 -14.82 -4.57
CA SER A 192 -3.91 -14.77 -4.26
C SER A 192 -4.82 -14.72 -5.50
N SER A 193 -4.31 -14.28 -6.65
CA SER A 193 -5.10 -14.20 -7.88
C SER A 193 -4.81 -15.40 -8.79
N GLY A 194 -5.78 -16.30 -8.91
CA GLY A 194 -5.77 -17.33 -9.97
C GLY A 194 -5.73 -16.76 -11.41
N VAL A 195 -5.76 -15.42 -11.55
CA VAL A 195 -5.73 -14.64 -12.79
C VAL A 195 -4.38 -13.92 -13.00
N GLY A 196 -3.41 -14.11 -12.11
CA GLY A 196 -2.11 -13.43 -12.14
C GLY A 196 -2.12 -12.05 -11.47
N LEU A 197 -0.93 -11.55 -11.14
CA LEU A 197 -0.74 -10.27 -10.47
C LEU A 197 -1.12 -9.10 -11.40
N ARG A 198 -1.88 -8.13 -10.89
CA ARG A 198 -2.23 -6.93 -11.67
C ARG A 198 -0.99 -6.09 -11.92
N GLU A 199 -0.90 -5.47 -13.09
CA GLU A 199 0.24 -4.60 -13.46
C GLU A 199 0.51 -3.51 -12.42
N LYS A 200 -0.55 -2.90 -11.86
CA LYS A 200 -0.43 -1.87 -10.82
C LYS A 200 0.24 -2.38 -9.53
N ASP A 201 0.01 -3.64 -9.18
CA ASP A 201 0.58 -4.25 -7.98
C ASP A 201 2.01 -4.72 -8.21
N GLU A 202 2.33 -5.18 -9.43
CA GLU A 202 3.72 -5.43 -9.83
C GLU A 202 4.55 -4.15 -9.66
N ILE A 203 4.07 -3.02 -10.15
CA ILE A 203 4.77 -1.73 -10.04
C ILE A 203 4.94 -1.30 -8.59
N ASP A 204 3.89 -1.44 -7.79
CA ASP A 204 3.92 -1.15 -6.36
C ASP A 204 5.01 -1.97 -5.64
N ILE A 205 5.07 -3.28 -5.89
CA ILE A 205 6.07 -4.18 -5.29
C ILE A 205 7.48 -3.78 -5.71
N LEU A 206 7.67 -3.55 -7.01
CA LEU A 206 8.97 -3.18 -7.55
C LEU A 206 9.44 -1.83 -6.99
N TRP A 207 8.56 -0.83 -6.93
CA TRP A 207 8.89 0.48 -6.35
C TRP A 207 9.23 0.36 -4.86
N MET A 208 8.52 -0.50 -4.12
CA MET A 208 8.83 -0.80 -2.73
C MET A 208 10.23 -1.42 -2.53
N LEU A 209 10.74 -2.24 -3.47
CA LEU A 209 12.14 -2.69 -3.42
C LEU A 209 13.13 -1.52 -3.46
N GLY A 210 12.82 -0.50 -4.27
CA GLY A 210 13.59 0.73 -4.33
C GLY A 210 13.55 1.51 -3.01
N ILE A 211 12.37 1.62 -2.40
CA ILE A 211 12.18 2.26 -1.08
C ILE A 211 12.99 1.54 -0.01
N ILE A 212 12.91 0.21 0.03
CA ILE A 212 13.66 -0.65 0.98
C ILE A 212 15.17 -0.46 0.84
N SER A 213 15.67 -0.57 -0.40
CA SER A 213 17.10 -0.40 -0.68
C SER A 213 17.59 0.98 -0.25
N ARG A 214 16.85 2.04 -0.59
CA ARG A 214 17.21 3.41 -0.25
C ARG A 214 17.10 3.72 1.25
N SER A 215 16.22 3.01 1.95
CA SER A 215 16.08 3.08 3.41
C SER A 215 17.14 2.26 4.15
N GLY A 216 18.07 1.59 3.45
CA GLY A 216 19.09 0.73 4.06
C GLY A 216 18.53 -0.57 4.65
N LEU A 217 17.31 -0.96 4.25
CA LEU A 217 16.65 -2.17 4.71
C LEU A 217 16.98 -3.35 3.79
N SER A 218 16.97 -4.56 4.35
CA SER A 218 17.14 -5.81 3.59
C SER A 218 15.80 -6.44 3.26
N PHE A 219 15.70 -7.02 2.05
CA PHE A 219 14.51 -7.75 1.60
C PHE A 219 14.37 -9.13 2.26
N GLU A 220 15.49 -9.83 2.54
CA GLU A 220 15.46 -11.21 3.07
C GLU A 220 14.67 -11.36 4.38
N PRO A 221 14.82 -10.50 5.40
CA PRO A 221 14.05 -10.60 6.64
C PRO A 221 12.54 -10.41 6.42
N ILE A 222 12.15 -9.54 5.49
CA ILE A 222 10.74 -9.27 5.18
C ILE A 222 10.14 -10.50 4.48
N LEU A 223 10.84 -11.03 3.47
CA LEU A 223 10.45 -12.24 2.77
C LEU A 223 10.28 -13.41 3.74
N ARG A 224 11.25 -13.61 4.64
CA ARG A 224 11.19 -14.66 5.67
C ARG A 224 9.92 -14.57 6.51
N SER A 225 9.61 -13.38 7.04
CA SER A 225 8.40 -13.16 7.85
C SER A 225 7.11 -13.53 7.09
N ILE A 226 7.04 -13.19 5.80
CA ILE A 226 5.88 -13.51 4.95
C ILE A 226 5.76 -15.02 4.76
N ILE A 227 6.87 -15.71 4.47
CA ILE A 227 6.89 -17.15 4.24
C ILE A 227 6.59 -17.92 5.52
N ASP A 228 7.18 -17.53 6.65
CA ASP A 228 6.92 -18.15 7.95
C ASP A 228 5.44 -18.02 8.33
N ASN A 229 4.84 -16.85 8.09
CA ASN A 229 3.42 -16.65 8.33
C ASN A 229 2.54 -17.47 7.38
N ALA A 230 2.86 -17.49 6.08
CA ALA A 230 2.15 -18.30 5.10
C ALA A 230 2.22 -19.79 5.45
N ASN A 231 3.38 -20.27 5.89
CA ASN A 231 3.59 -21.67 6.27
C ASN A 231 2.79 -22.03 7.52
N ARG A 232 2.79 -21.15 8.51
CA ARG A 232 2.01 -21.35 9.74
C ARG A 232 0.50 -21.41 9.49
N LEU A 233 -0.01 -20.56 8.58
CA LEU A 233 -1.46 -20.42 8.35
C LEU A 233 -1.99 -21.38 7.30
N TRP A 234 -1.21 -21.66 6.26
CA TRP A 234 -1.65 -22.35 5.04
C TRP A 234 -0.79 -23.56 4.67
N GLY A 235 0.27 -23.82 5.43
CA GLY A 235 1.16 -24.95 5.22
C GLY A 235 2.23 -24.75 4.15
N PHE A 236 3.00 -25.81 3.97
CA PHE A 236 4.17 -25.85 3.11
C PHE A 236 3.85 -25.55 1.64
N ASP A 237 2.82 -26.20 1.09
CA ASP A 237 2.49 -26.09 -0.34
C ASP A 237 2.13 -24.66 -0.75
N ARG A 238 1.33 -23.97 0.06
CA ARG A 238 0.97 -22.56 -0.19
C ARG A 238 2.19 -21.65 -0.13
N SER A 239 3.09 -21.90 0.81
CA SER A 239 4.33 -21.14 0.95
C SER A 239 5.26 -21.34 -0.26
N LEU A 240 5.34 -22.57 -0.77
CA LEU A 240 6.10 -22.89 -1.96
C LEU A 240 5.50 -22.26 -3.23
N LEU A 241 4.16 -22.27 -3.36
CA LEU A 241 3.46 -21.58 -4.44
C LEU A 241 3.76 -20.07 -4.43
N ARG A 242 3.72 -19.43 -3.25
CA ARG A 242 4.08 -18.02 -3.08
C ARG A 242 5.51 -17.72 -3.53
N LEU A 243 6.46 -18.54 -3.09
CA LEU A 243 7.86 -18.42 -3.52
C LEU A 243 8.01 -18.58 -5.03
N GLY A 244 7.27 -19.50 -5.66
CA GLY A 244 7.24 -19.64 -7.11
C GLY A 244 6.67 -18.41 -7.83
N ALA A 245 5.59 -17.83 -7.30
CA ALA A 245 4.98 -16.64 -7.87
C ALA A 245 5.91 -15.40 -7.77
N LEU A 246 6.60 -15.24 -6.64
CA LEU A 246 7.62 -14.21 -6.45
C LEU A 246 8.84 -14.41 -7.35
N GLU A 247 9.28 -15.67 -7.54
CA GLU A 247 10.37 -16.00 -8.44
C GLU A 247 10.03 -15.59 -9.88
N ASN A 248 8.82 -15.90 -10.35
CA ASN A 248 8.34 -15.49 -11.66
C ASN A 248 8.27 -13.97 -11.79
N LEU A 249 7.68 -13.28 -10.79
CA LEU A 249 7.59 -11.82 -10.77
C LEU A 249 8.96 -11.15 -10.97
N PHE A 250 9.95 -11.54 -10.17
CA PHE A 250 11.27 -10.91 -10.24
C PHE A 250 12.10 -11.36 -11.44
N SER A 251 11.91 -12.59 -11.93
CA SER A 251 12.50 -13.04 -13.20
C SER A 251 12.01 -12.21 -14.38
N GLU A 252 10.70 -11.93 -14.46
CA GLU A 252 10.15 -11.12 -15.54
C GLU A 252 10.56 -9.66 -15.40
N ALA A 253 10.56 -9.11 -14.18
CA ALA A 253 11.06 -7.77 -13.92
C ALA A 253 12.53 -7.61 -14.36
N GLU A 254 13.42 -8.56 -14.04
CA GLU A 254 14.84 -8.52 -14.45
C GLU A 254 15.00 -8.46 -15.98
N LYS A 255 14.16 -9.20 -16.73
CA LYS A 255 14.23 -9.28 -18.20
C LYS A 255 13.62 -8.07 -18.90
N LYS A 256 12.75 -7.29 -18.25
CA LYS A 256 12.07 -6.14 -18.88
C LYS A 256 13.09 -5.13 -19.38
N THR A 257 13.11 -4.89 -20.70
CA THR A 257 14.05 -3.95 -21.33
C THR A 257 13.81 -2.49 -20.95
N VAL A 258 12.58 -2.19 -20.55
CA VAL A 258 12.02 -0.88 -20.27
C VAL A 258 12.21 -0.38 -18.83
N ILE A 259 12.87 -1.16 -17.97
CA ILE A 259 13.26 -0.70 -16.64
C ILE A 259 14.73 -0.31 -16.63
N ASN A 260 15.07 0.68 -15.82
CA ASN A 260 16.45 1.20 -15.77
C ASN A 260 17.40 0.20 -15.09
N ARG A 261 18.72 0.44 -15.21
CA ARG A 261 19.75 -0.47 -14.70
C ARG A 261 19.60 -0.78 -13.21
N VAL A 262 19.39 0.24 -12.38
CA VAL A 262 19.24 0.10 -10.92
C VAL A 262 18.09 -0.83 -10.57
N SER A 263 16.98 -0.70 -11.30
CA SER A 263 15.78 -1.51 -11.12
C SER A 263 15.98 -2.97 -11.47
N LYS A 264 16.76 -3.24 -12.53
CA LYS A 264 17.17 -4.61 -12.89
C LYS A 264 18.05 -5.22 -11.82
N GLU A 265 18.97 -4.44 -11.25
CA GLU A 265 19.84 -4.90 -10.17
C GLU A 265 19.02 -5.23 -8.91
N LEU A 266 18.06 -4.36 -8.52
CA LEU A 266 17.14 -4.64 -7.41
C LEU A 266 16.27 -5.89 -7.66
N ALA A 267 15.71 -6.03 -8.86
CA ALA A 267 14.92 -7.20 -9.23
C ALA A 267 15.76 -8.49 -9.21
N ARG A 268 17.01 -8.44 -9.70
CA ARG A 268 17.96 -9.56 -9.66
C ARG A 268 18.31 -9.96 -8.24
N ASP A 269 18.58 -8.99 -7.36
CA ASP A 269 18.89 -9.26 -5.96
C ASP A 269 17.68 -9.85 -5.22
N ALA A 270 16.48 -9.35 -5.49
CA ALA A 270 15.24 -9.94 -4.98
C ALA A 270 15.02 -11.37 -5.50
N LEU A 271 15.23 -11.61 -6.80
CA LEU A 271 15.16 -12.94 -7.42
C LEU A 271 16.13 -13.93 -6.77
N ARG A 272 17.39 -13.53 -6.56
CA ARG A 272 18.39 -14.34 -5.87
C ARG A 272 17.90 -14.70 -4.46
N THR A 273 17.42 -13.71 -3.72
CA THR A 273 16.90 -13.90 -2.36
C THR A 273 15.73 -14.88 -2.31
N VAL A 274 14.79 -14.79 -3.26
CA VAL A 274 13.65 -15.72 -3.36
C VAL A 274 14.12 -17.14 -3.67
N ARG A 275 15.05 -17.31 -4.61
CA ARG A 275 15.60 -18.63 -4.95
C ARG A 275 16.33 -19.28 -3.78
N ASP A 276 17.15 -18.50 -3.07
CA ASP A 276 17.86 -18.97 -1.89
C ASP A 276 16.89 -19.37 -0.79
N MET A 277 15.84 -18.58 -0.55
CA MET A 277 14.78 -18.90 0.41
C MET A 277 14.03 -20.18 0.02
N LYS A 278 13.63 -20.30 -1.24
CA LYS A 278 12.93 -21.47 -1.78
C LYS A 278 13.75 -22.74 -1.64
N LYS A 279 15.04 -22.69 -1.95
CA LYS A 279 15.97 -23.81 -1.75
C LYS A 279 16.01 -24.23 -0.28
N ARG A 280 16.27 -23.28 0.63
CA ARG A 280 16.30 -23.56 2.09
C ARG A 280 14.97 -24.13 2.60
N PHE A 281 13.86 -23.64 2.06
CA PHE A 281 12.52 -24.08 2.46
C PHE A 281 12.25 -25.53 2.03
N VAL A 282 12.65 -25.91 0.81
CA VAL A 282 12.56 -27.31 0.33
C VAL A 282 13.52 -28.23 1.10
N ASP A 283 14.76 -27.80 1.31
CA ASP A 283 15.78 -28.57 2.03
C ASP A 283 15.39 -28.84 3.50
N ALA A 284 14.52 -28.03 4.10
CA ALA A 284 14.06 -28.21 5.49
C ALA A 284 12.98 -29.30 5.67
N VAL A 285 12.41 -29.80 4.57
CA VAL A 285 11.29 -30.79 4.59
C VAL A 285 11.69 -32.14 3.99
N GLY A 286 12.79 -32.20 3.24
CA GLY A 286 13.38 -33.44 2.71
C GLY A 286 14.33 -34.12 3.69
#